data_AF-A0A9E3SLQ7-F1
#
_entry.id   AF-A0A9E3SLQ7-F1
#
_cell.length_a   1.000
_cell.length_b   1.000
_cell.length_c   1.000
_cell.angle_alpha   90.00
_cell.angle_beta   90.00
_cell.angle_gamma   90.00
#
_symmetry.space_group_name_H-M   'P 1'
#
loop_
_entity.id
_entity.type
_entity.pdbx_description
1 polymer ?
#
loop_
_entity_poly.entity_id
_entity_poly.type
_entity_poly.pdbx_seq_one_letter_code
_entity_poly.pdbx_strand_id
1 'polypeptide(L)'
;MMKKHLIPSFLMLIFLFVSIADVFTQECTNCQNSIITGVSASALGYGNQALGNSSIAIGFESVVRSQGGIAIGKHLEIPSQFPYTIAIGSGYNDINKLVNTHGPSLMIGFGSTKPTFFVGQSAGMNNTGKIGIGNVTSPQAKLHILADADEDASLLLEPSNPKEFMAKLNLMDTYSGLSVDARSGLELFTNLGSMQFEADEFNFAGNQVNMPALRINNAYSLPTTVGKPGEFLNSNGLWETPEGGGETYWLPSGTDIYFSNNVGIGTSDLHGYQLAVKGKIISEEVVIQFYNAWQWPDFVFDETYALMPLAELEQFIHSNKHLPGPRWRQSAIGVLHIS
;
A
#
# COMPACT_ATOMS: atom_id res chain seq x y z
N MET A 1 -11.90 106.21 -43.36
CA MET A 1 -11.30 105.12 -44.17
C MET A 1 -10.31 104.37 -43.29
N MET A 2 -10.41 103.02 -43.24
CA MET A 2 -9.51 102.02 -42.61
C MET A 2 -9.36 102.13 -41.06
N LYS A 3 -9.80 101.23 -40.17
CA LYS A 3 -10.06 99.76 -40.15
C LYS A 3 -8.91 98.93 -40.73
N LYS A 4 -7.99 98.47 -39.86
CA LYS A 4 -7.76 97.05 -39.52
C LYS A 4 -6.36 96.79 -38.92
N HIS A 5 -6.33 95.77 -38.06
CA HIS A 5 -5.19 94.90 -37.70
C HIS A 5 -4.17 95.36 -36.65
N LEU A 6 -4.59 95.36 -35.38
CA LEU A 6 -3.83 94.64 -34.34
C LEU A 6 -4.63 93.38 -34.01
N ILE A 7 -4.05 92.21 -34.29
CA ILE A 7 -4.21 90.89 -33.64
C ILE A 7 -3.55 89.90 -34.62
N PRO A 8 -2.27 89.54 -34.41
CA PRO A 8 -1.87 88.18 -34.78
C PRO A 8 -0.96 87.52 -33.72
N SER A 9 -0.94 87.99 -32.47
CA SER A 9 -0.08 87.41 -31.41
C SER A 9 -0.84 86.68 -30.30
N PHE A 10 -2.16 86.87 -30.17
CA PHE A 10 -2.95 86.19 -29.15
C PHE A 10 -3.59 84.86 -29.65
N LEU A 11 -3.70 84.69 -30.97
CA LEU A 11 -4.29 83.47 -31.56
C LEU A 11 -3.30 82.29 -31.61
N MET A 12 -1.99 82.55 -31.59
CA MET A 12 -0.96 81.51 -31.69
C MET A 12 -0.67 80.84 -30.34
N LEU A 13 -0.97 81.51 -29.22
CA LEU A 13 -0.84 80.93 -27.87
C LEU A 13 -2.03 80.02 -27.50
N ILE A 14 -3.20 80.24 -28.11
CA ILE A 14 -4.40 79.42 -27.90
C ILE A 14 -4.31 78.10 -28.70
N PHE A 15 -3.53 78.05 -29.78
CA PHE A 15 -3.29 76.82 -30.54
C PHE A 15 -2.14 75.94 -29.99
N LEU A 16 -1.30 76.45 -29.08
CA LEU A 16 -0.22 75.66 -28.46
C LEU A 16 -0.62 74.95 -27.15
N PHE A 17 -1.85 75.19 -26.64
CA PHE A 17 -2.37 74.57 -25.42
C PHE A 17 -3.47 73.52 -25.66
N VAL A 18 -3.76 73.16 -26.92
CA VAL A 18 -4.82 72.20 -27.26
C VAL A 18 -4.27 70.86 -27.81
N SER A 19 -2.95 70.67 -27.89
CA SER A 19 -2.35 69.42 -28.40
C SER A 19 -1.69 68.51 -27.35
N ILE A 20 -1.94 68.73 -26.05
CA ILE A 20 -1.63 67.74 -24.99
C ILE A 20 -2.94 67.17 -24.46
N ALA A 21 -3.68 66.46 -25.30
CA ALA A 21 -4.75 65.58 -24.89
C ALA A 21 -5.17 64.64 -26.02
N ASP A 22 -4.24 63.94 -26.67
CA ASP A 22 -4.57 62.59 -27.14
C ASP A 22 -4.55 61.67 -25.91
N VAL A 23 -5.45 61.93 -24.97
CA VAL A 23 -5.86 60.92 -24.02
C VAL A 23 -6.67 59.94 -24.86
N PHE A 24 -6.02 58.86 -25.30
CA PHE A 24 -6.72 57.67 -25.78
C PHE A 24 -7.53 57.08 -24.61
N THR A 25 -8.61 57.76 -24.22
CA THR A 25 -9.66 57.19 -23.40
C THR A 25 -10.50 56.38 -24.36
N GLN A 26 -10.41 55.06 -24.23
CA GLN A 26 -11.33 54.15 -24.88
C GLN A 26 -12.73 54.48 -24.34
N GLU A 27 -13.67 54.86 -25.21
CA GLU A 27 -15.07 55.02 -24.83
C GLU A 27 -15.58 53.66 -24.31
N CYS A 28 -15.75 53.54 -23.00
CA CYS A 28 -16.27 52.31 -22.45
C CYS A 28 -17.78 52.24 -22.69
N THR A 29 -18.18 51.28 -23.51
CA THR A 29 -19.58 50.85 -23.60
C THR A 29 -19.96 50.14 -22.30
N ASN A 30 -20.84 50.74 -21.49
CA ASN A 30 -21.43 50.14 -20.28
C ASN A 30 -20.48 50.07 -19.03
N CYS A 31 -19.87 51.20 -18.65
CA CYS A 31 -18.96 51.35 -17.49
C CYS A 31 -19.53 52.14 -16.29
N GLN A 32 -20.82 51.97 -15.96
CA GLN A 32 -21.43 52.77 -14.89
C GLN A 32 -20.64 52.65 -13.57
N ASN A 33 -20.35 53.79 -12.94
CA ASN A 33 -19.59 53.88 -11.69
C ASN A 33 -18.19 53.23 -11.72
N SER A 34 -17.60 53.02 -12.91
CA SER A 34 -16.25 52.45 -13.05
C SER A 34 -15.18 53.55 -13.10
N ILE A 35 -13.99 53.25 -12.59
CA ILE A 35 -12.81 54.14 -12.58
C ILE A 35 -11.72 53.52 -13.46
N ILE A 36 -11.25 54.23 -14.48
CA ILE A 36 -10.19 53.79 -15.37
C ILE A 36 -9.09 54.84 -15.36
N THR A 37 -7.92 54.52 -14.78
CA THR A 37 -6.77 55.44 -14.70
C THR A 37 -5.50 54.89 -15.34
N GLY A 38 -5.45 53.59 -15.62
CA GLY A 38 -4.30 52.97 -16.27
C GLY A 38 -4.21 53.34 -17.76
N VAL A 39 -2.98 53.51 -18.26
CA VAL A 39 -2.75 53.73 -19.70
C VAL A 39 -3.17 52.47 -20.48
N SER A 40 -4.01 52.63 -21.50
CA SER A 40 -4.58 51.50 -22.28
C SER A 40 -5.35 50.48 -21.44
N ALA A 41 -5.90 50.92 -20.29
CA ALA A 41 -6.76 50.07 -19.48
C ALA A 41 -8.21 50.10 -19.99
N SER A 42 -8.94 49.02 -19.72
CA SER A 42 -10.36 48.90 -20.07
C SER A 42 -11.15 48.42 -18.85
N ALA A 43 -12.34 48.96 -18.65
CA ALA A 43 -13.33 48.36 -17.79
C ALA A 43 -14.58 48.02 -18.60
N LEU A 44 -15.40 47.08 -18.13
CA LEU A 44 -16.72 46.77 -18.68
C LEU A 44 -17.63 46.29 -17.55
N GLY A 45 -18.81 46.88 -17.41
CA GLY A 45 -19.77 46.58 -16.34
C GLY A 45 -19.82 47.67 -15.26
N TYR A 46 -20.26 47.31 -14.06
CA TYR A 46 -20.58 48.27 -13.00
C TYR A 46 -19.50 48.31 -11.92
N GLY A 47 -19.08 49.50 -11.48
CA GLY A 47 -18.27 49.67 -10.28
C GLY A 47 -16.82 49.18 -10.38
N ASN A 48 -16.32 48.87 -11.58
CA ASN A 48 -14.99 48.30 -11.76
C ASN A 48 -13.90 49.37 -11.67
N GLN A 49 -12.71 49.01 -11.22
CA GLN A 49 -11.56 49.89 -11.15
C GLN A 49 -10.38 49.29 -11.94
N ALA A 50 -10.10 49.81 -13.13
CA ALA A 50 -8.98 49.41 -13.97
C ALA A 50 -7.86 50.45 -13.85
N LEU A 51 -7.02 50.30 -12.82
CA LEU A 51 -6.07 51.32 -12.37
C LEU A 51 -4.64 51.07 -12.87
N GLY A 52 -4.29 49.82 -13.18
CA GLY A 52 -2.97 49.47 -13.71
C GLY A 52 -2.84 49.70 -15.21
N ASN A 53 -1.62 49.96 -15.70
CA ASN A 53 -1.38 50.09 -17.15
C ASN A 53 -1.72 48.79 -17.88
N SER A 54 -2.43 48.89 -19.01
CA SER A 54 -2.92 47.76 -19.81
C SER A 54 -3.78 46.78 -19.01
N SER A 55 -4.42 47.24 -17.93
CA SER A 55 -5.29 46.40 -17.09
C SER A 55 -6.70 46.28 -17.67
N ILE A 56 -7.36 45.16 -17.38
CA ILE A 56 -8.73 44.90 -17.84
C ILE A 56 -9.58 44.47 -16.65
N ALA A 57 -10.72 45.13 -16.43
CA ALA A 57 -11.68 44.76 -15.39
C ALA A 57 -13.09 44.60 -15.97
N ILE A 58 -13.60 43.37 -16.00
CA ILE A 58 -14.91 43.02 -16.58
C ILE A 58 -15.81 42.48 -15.47
N GLY A 59 -17.04 42.99 -15.34
CA GLY A 59 -18.07 42.47 -14.44
C GLY A 59 -18.55 43.49 -13.42
N PHE A 60 -18.50 43.15 -12.13
CA PHE A 60 -19.10 43.94 -11.05
C PHE A 60 -18.12 44.18 -9.89
N GLU A 61 -17.84 45.45 -9.59
CA GLU A 61 -17.07 45.89 -8.42
C GLU A 61 -15.70 45.21 -8.23
N SER A 62 -15.02 44.91 -9.33
CA SER A 62 -13.68 44.34 -9.33
C SER A 62 -12.59 45.42 -9.44
N VAL A 63 -11.42 45.19 -8.87
CA VAL A 63 -10.33 46.16 -8.77
C VAL A 63 -9.04 45.56 -9.32
N VAL A 64 -8.47 46.17 -10.36
CA VAL A 64 -7.21 45.75 -10.97
C VAL A 64 -6.21 46.88 -10.90
N ARG A 65 -5.19 46.71 -10.05
CA ARG A 65 -4.14 47.71 -9.81
C ARG A 65 -2.84 47.37 -10.53
N SER A 66 -2.64 46.12 -10.94
CA SER A 66 -1.40 45.67 -11.56
C SER A 66 -1.31 45.98 -13.04
N GLN A 67 -0.07 46.12 -13.53
CA GLN A 67 0.21 46.21 -14.95
C GLN A 67 -0.18 44.92 -15.65
N GLY A 68 -0.96 45.01 -16.73
CA GLY A 68 -1.43 43.86 -17.51
C GLY A 68 -2.33 42.92 -16.71
N GLY A 69 -2.86 43.35 -15.57
CA GLY A 69 -3.77 42.54 -14.77
C GLY A 69 -5.13 42.39 -15.45
N ILE A 70 -5.77 41.23 -15.28
CA ILE A 70 -7.10 40.96 -15.86
C ILE A 70 -8.02 40.38 -14.78
N ALA A 71 -9.10 41.08 -14.46
CA ALA A 71 -10.17 40.56 -13.61
C ALA A 71 -11.44 40.36 -14.43
N ILE A 72 -12.04 39.16 -14.35
CA ILE A 72 -13.32 38.84 -15.02
C ILE A 72 -14.28 38.22 -14.01
N GLY A 73 -15.30 39.00 -13.63
CA GLY A 73 -16.37 38.58 -12.75
C GLY A 73 -16.69 39.60 -11.66
N LYS A 74 -16.98 39.14 -10.46
CA LYS A 74 -17.55 39.97 -9.38
C LYS A 74 -16.66 40.00 -8.15
N HIS A 75 -16.43 41.19 -7.58
CA HIS A 75 -15.66 41.37 -6.34
C HIS A 75 -14.29 40.69 -6.38
N LEU A 76 -13.53 40.93 -7.44
CA LEU A 76 -12.16 40.44 -7.60
C LEU A 76 -11.17 41.55 -7.27
N GLU A 77 -9.97 41.19 -6.80
CA GLU A 77 -8.88 42.15 -6.63
C GLU A 77 -7.53 41.62 -7.10
N ILE A 78 -6.79 42.45 -7.83
CA ILE A 78 -5.41 42.19 -8.24
C ILE A 78 -4.55 43.38 -7.80
N PRO A 79 -3.75 43.24 -6.73
CA PRO A 79 -2.90 44.32 -6.22
C PRO A 79 -1.78 44.73 -7.17
N SER A 80 -1.26 45.95 -7.04
CA SER A 80 -0.30 46.54 -7.99
C SER A 80 1.04 45.81 -8.09
N GLN A 81 1.38 45.02 -7.08
CA GLN A 81 2.65 44.30 -6.95
C GLN A 81 2.77 43.08 -7.88
N PHE A 82 1.65 42.64 -8.49
CA PHE A 82 1.56 41.36 -9.21
C PHE A 82 1.22 41.57 -10.69
N PRO A 83 2.19 41.97 -11.53
CA PRO A 83 1.96 42.22 -12.95
C PRO A 83 1.59 40.93 -13.70
N TYR A 84 0.86 41.07 -14.81
CA TYR A 84 0.45 39.97 -15.70
C TYR A 84 -0.29 38.84 -14.96
N THR A 85 -1.20 39.24 -14.06
CA THR A 85 -1.95 38.35 -13.19
C THR A 85 -3.41 38.34 -13.58
N ILE A 86 -4.06 37.18 -13.52
CA ILE A 86 -5.45 37.00 -13.93
C ILE A 86 -6.26 36.46 -12.76
N ALA A 87 -7.44 37.04 -12.52
CA ALA A 87 -8.45 36.55 -11.58
C ALA A 87 -9.80 36.37 -12.30
N ILE A 88 -10.45 35.23 -12.14
CA ILE A 88 -11.74 34.92 -12.77
C ILE A 88 -12.71 34.36 -11.72
N GLY A 89 -13.97 34.79 -11.78
CA GLY A 89 -15.07 34.22 -11.00
C GLY A 89 -15.70 35.23 -10.05
N SER A 90 -15.95 34.84 -8.80
CA SER A 90 -16.60 35.73 -7.82
C SER A 90 -15.98 35.66 -6.44
N GLY A 91 -15.64 36.84 -5.89
CA GLY A 91 -15.45 37.02 -4.45
C GLY A 91 -16.76 36.81 -3.69
N TYR A 92 -16.65 36.68 -2.37
CA TYR A 92 -17.81 36.48 -1.51
C TYR A 92 -18.70 37.74 -1.43
N ASN A 93 -18.08 38.91 -1.22
CA ASN A 93 -18.74 40.22 -1.26
C ASN A 93 -17.71 41.35 -1.52
N ASP A 94 -18.15 42.60 -1.48
CA ASP A 94 -17.36 43.82 -1.73
C ASP A 94 -16.18 44.01 -0.76
N ILE A 95 -16.27 43.44 0.45
CA ILE A 95 -15.20 43.44 1.45
C ILE A 95 -14.34 42.18 1.32
N ASN A 96 -14.97 41.02 1.11
CA ASN A 96 -14.36 39.70 1.04
C ASN A 96 -14.16 39.28 -0.42
N LYS A 97 -13.24 39.98 -1.07
CA LYS A 97 -12.90 39.75 -2.48
C LYS A 97 -12.08 38.48 -2.66
N LEU A 98 -12.14 37.89 -3.86
CA LEU A 98 -11.14 36.93 -4.29
C LEU A 98 -9.91 37.72 -4.77
N VAL A 99 -8.82 37.62 -4.01
CA VAL A 99 -7.62 38.43 -4.24
C VAL A 99 -6.50 37.57 -4.82
N ASN A 100 -6.07 37.87 -6.05
CA ASN A 100 -4.91 37.21 -6.63
C ASN A 100 -3.62 37.97 -6.30
N THR A 101 -2.93 37.50 -5.27
CA THR A 101 -1.66 38.06 -4.75
C THR A 101 -0.41 37.33 -5.26
N HIS A 102 -0.50 36.63 -6.39
CA HIS A 102 0.61 35.86 -6.94
C HIS A 102 0.71 36.18 -8.43
N GLY A 103 1.83 36.73 -8.89
CA GLY A 103 1.98 37.16 -10.28
C GLY A 103 3.34 36.82 -10.86
N PRO A 104 3.44 36.43 -12.15
CA PRO A 104 2.35 36.13 -13.09
C PRO A 104 1.59 34.83 -12.76
N SER A 105 0.25 34.85 -12.79
CA SER A 105 -0.56 33.66 -12.52
C SER A 105 -2.00 33.77 -13.06
N LEU A 106 -2.74 32.66 -13.03
CA LEU A 106 -4.19 32.61 -13.20
C LEU A 106 -4.83 32.04 -11.93
N MET A 107 -5.84 32.73 -11.40
CA MET A 107 -6.64 32.32 -10.25
C MET A 107 -8.11 32.29 -10.61
N ILE A 108 -8.80 31.19 -10.28
CA ILE A 108 -10.24 31.02 -10.48
C ILE A 108 -10.89 30.57 -9.18
N GLY A 109 -12.00 31.21 -8.81
CA GLY A 109 -12.79 30.84 -7.63
C GLY A 109 -14.15 31.52 -7.67
N PHE A 110 -15.14 30.94 -6.99
CA PHE A 110 -16.51 31.44 -6.98
C PHE A 110 -17.07 31.47 -5.56
N GLY A 111 -17.67 32.60 -5.19
CA GLY A 111 -18.32 32.80 -3.89
C GLY A 111 -17.39 32.64 -2.70
N SER A 112 -16.11 32.97 -2.83
CA SER A 112 -15.11 32.75 -1.76
C SER A 112 -13.98 33.78 -1.83
N THR A 113 -13.22 33.91 -0.75
CA THR A 113 -11.94 34.64 -0.71
C THR A 113 -10.75 33.74 -1.08
N LYS A 114 -10.98 32.43 -1.16
CA LYS A 114 -10.00 31.42 -1.52
C LYS A 114 -10.25 30.94 -2.96
N PRO A 115 -9.19 30.66 -3.73
CA PRO A 115 -9.35 30.08 -5.06
C PRO A 115 -9.73 28.60 -5.01
N THR A 116 -10.39 28.16 -6.07
CA THR A 116 -10.64 26.74 -6.36
C THR A 116 -9.60 26.19 -7.34
N PHE A 117 -9.13 27.01 -8.28
CA PHE A 117 -8.15 26.61 -9.30
C PHE A 117 -7.08 27.69 -9.45
N PHE A 118 -5.81 27.28 -9.47
CA PHE A 118 -4.67 28.19 -9.58
C PHE A 118 -3.62 27.64 -10.54
N VAL A 119 -3.07 28.50 -11.40
CA VAL A 119 -1.93 28.21 -12.28
C VAL A 119 -0.83 29.22 -12.01
N GLY A 120 0.28 28.74 -11.46
CA GLY A 120 1.46 29.56 -11.20
C GLY A 120 2.36 29.74 -12.41
N GLN A 121 3.23 30.75 -12.36
CA GLN A 121 4.29 30.96 -13.34
C GLN A 121 5.16 29.70 -13.52
N SER A 122 5.68 29.49 -14.73
CA SER A 122 6.73 28.50 -14.94
C SER A 122 8.05 28.96 -14.32
N ALA A 123 8.91 28.01 -13.94
CA ALA A 123 10.24 28.31 -13.42
C ALA A 123 11.25 28.79 -14.49
N GLY A 124 10.84 28.89 -15.76
CA GLY A 124 11.73 29.25 -16.86
C GLY A 124 11.08 29.10 -18.24
N MET A 125 11.78 29.57 -19.29
CA MET A 125 11.28 29.73 -20.67
C MET A 125 10.71 28.44 -21.29
N ASN A 126 11.25 27.27 -20.95
CA ASN A 126 10.82 25.97 -21.49
C ASN A 126 10.18 25.07 -20.42
N ASN A 127 9.81 25.65 -19.29
CA ASN A 127 9.13 24.94 -18.20
C ASN A 127 7.64 25.28 -18.26
N THR A 128 6.80 24.36 -17.76
CA THR A 128 5.39 24.66 -17.49
C THR A 128 5.19 25.03 -16.02
N GLY A 129 4.15 25.81 -15.74
CA GLY A 129 3.69 26.09 -14.38
C GLY A 129 3.22 24.84 -13.63
N LYS A 130 2.70 25.05 -12.42
CA LYS A 130 2.03 24.01 -11.63
C LYS A 130 0.58 24.41 -11.38
N ILE A 131 -0.28 23.42 -11.24
CA ILE A 131 -1.72 23.59 -11.00
C ILE A 131 -2.03 23.27 -9.54
N GLY A 132 -2.75 24.17 -8.88
CA GLY A 132 -3.37 23.95 -7.57
C GLY A 132 -4.89 23.82 -7.70
N ILE A 133 -5.48 22.83 -7.04
CA ILE A 133 -6.93 22.63 -6.87
C ILE A 133 -7.25 22.71 -5.38
N GLY A 134 -8.29 23.47 -5.03
CA GLY A 134 -8.49 23.95 -3.67
C GLY A 134 -7.48 25.04 -3.32
N ASN A 135 -7.54 25.59 -2.11
CA ASN A 135 -6.81 26.80 -1.72
C ASN A 135 -5.27 26.65 -1.72
N VAL A 136 -4.66 26.57 -2.91
CA VAL A 136 -3.27 26.24 -3.18
C VAL A 136 -2.68 27.24 -4.18
N THR A 137 -2.10 28.32 -3.67
CA THR A 137 -1.43 29.35 -4.50
C THR A 137 0.08 29.12 -4.65
N SER A 138 0.61 28.05 -4.05
CA SER A 138 2.01 27.60 -4.20
C SER A 138 2.08 26.07 -4.31
N PRO A 139 1.69 25.48 -5.46
CA PRO A 139 1.63 24.03 -5.62
C PRO A 139 3.00 23.35 -5.48
N GLN A 140 3.04 22.22 -4.76
CA GLN A 140 4.27 21.46 -4.54
C GLN A 140 4.52 20.41 -5.63
N ALA A 141 3.46 19.83 -6.20
CA ALA A 141 3.51 18.92 -7.35
C ALA A 141 2.95 19.59 -8.62
N LYS A 142 3.07 18.91 -9.79
CA LYS A 142 2.52 19.42 -11.07
C LYS A 142 1.01 19.65 -10.99
N LEU A 143 0.31 18.76 -10.30
CA LEU A 143 -1.06 18.90 -9.85
C LEU A 143 -1.06 18.70 -8.33
N HIS A 144 -1.53 19.69 -7.57
CA HIS A 144 -1.67 19.62 -6.12
C HIS A 144 -3.13 19.85 -5.77
N ILE A 145 -3.78 18.85 -5.19
CA ILE A 145 -5.17 18.91 -4.72
C ILE A 145 -5.16 19.03 -3.19
N LEU A 146 -5.82 20.04 -2.66
CA LEU A 146 -5.99 20.27 -1.23
C LEU A 146 -7.48 20.47 -0.95
N ALA A 147 -8.08 19.62 -0.12
CA ALA A 147 -9.45 19.78 0.35
C ALA A 147 -9.56 20.85 1.44
N ASP A 148 -10.77 21.38 1.63
CA ASP A 148 -11.07 22.21 2.79
C ASP A 148 -11.13 21.37 4.09
N ALA A 149 -11.33 22.03 5.23
CA ALA A 149 -11.54 21.32 6.49
C ALA A 149 -12.78 20.41 6.38
N ASP A 150 -12.67 19.20 6.93
CA ASP A 150 -13.73 18.18 6.94
C ASP A 150 -14.14 17.63 5.56
N GLU A 151 -13.25 17.75 4.56
CA GLU A 151 -13.42 17.17 3.22
C GLU A 151 -12.20 16.30 2.84
N ASP A 152 -12.42 15.23 2.08
CA ASP A 152 -11.36 14.40 1.51
C ASP A 152 -10.78 15.01 0.24
N ALA A 153 -9.45 15.09 0.14
CA ALA A 153 -8.76 15.45 -1.10
C ALA A 153 -8.80 14.28 -2.10
N SER A 154 -9.96 14.07 -2.72
CA SER A 154 -10.24 12.92 -3.59
C SER A 154 -10.06 13.21 -5.09
N LEU A 155 -9.76 12.15 -5.85
CA LEU A 155 -9.80 12.16 -7.32
C LEU A 155 -10.72 11.03 -7.78
N LEU A 156 -11.88 11.39 -8.31
CA LEU A 156 -12.84 10.45 -8.86
C LEU A 156 -12.64 10.29 -10.37
N LEU A 157 -12.31 9.08 -10.80
CA LEU A 157 -12.18 8.70 -12.21
C LEU A 157 -13.33 7.75 -12.55
N GLU A 158 -14.29 8.19 -13.36
CA GLU A 158 -15.46 7.40 -13.71
C GLU A 158 -15.57 7.21 -15.24
N PRO A 159 -15.59 5.95 -15.72
CA PRO A 159 -15.97 5.67 -17.09
C PRO A 159 -17.47 5.94 -17.29
N SER A 160 -17.84 6.44 -18.47
CA SER A 160 -19.26 6.65 -18.82
C SER A 160 -20.08 5.35 -18.84
N ASN A 161 -19.43 4.20 -19.07
CA ASN A 161 -20.03 2.87 -18.95
C ASN A 161 -19.07 1.94 -18.17
N PRO A 162 -19.30 1.72 -16.85
CA PRO A 162 -18.41 0.93 -16.01
C PRO A 162 -18.43 -0.58 -16.30
N LYS A 163 -19.39 -1.07 -17.09
CA LYS A 163 -19.43 -2.48 -17.52
C LYS A 163 -18.47 -2.77 -18.67
N GLU A 164 -18.12 -1.75 -19.44
CA GLU A 164 -17.31 -1.88 -20.66
C GLU A 164 -15.93 -1.24 -20.52
N PHE A 165 -15.84 -0.16 -19.76
CA PHE A 165 -14.62 0.63 -19.63
C PHE A 165 -14.14 0.70 -18.18
N MET A 166 -12.85 0.98 -18.02
CA MET A 166 -12.17 1.07 -16.75
C MET A 166 -11.85 2.52 -16.41
N ALA A 167 -11.83 2.83 -15.12
CA ALA A 167 -11.14 4.00 -14.60
C ALA A 167 -9.64 3.71 -14.60
N LYS A 168 -8.80 4.62 -15.13
CA LYS A 168 -7.35 4.38 -15.22
C LYS A 168 -6.54 5.63 -14.87
N LEU A 169 -5.57 5.46 -13.98
CA LEU A 169 -4.48 6.40 -13.76
C LEU A 169 -3.20 5.80 -14.34
N ASN A 170 -2.77 6.34 -15.49
CA ASN A 170 -1.52 5.98 -16.13
C ASN A 170 -0.33 6.62 -15.40
N LEU A 171 0.69 5.83 -15.11
CA LEU A 171 1.95 6.25 -14.49
C LEU A 171 3.09 5.88 -15.44
N MET A 172 4.01 6.83 -15.70
CA MET A 172 5.08 6.71 -16.71
C MET A 172 4.59 6.70 -18.17
N ASP A 173 3.78 5.73 -18.56
CA ASP A 173 3.26 5.54 -19.92
C ASP A 173 1.82 4.98 -19.90
N THR A 174 1.28 4.57 -21.05
CA THR A 174 -0.08 4.01 -21.16
C THR A 174 -0.22 2.55 -20.74
N TYR A 175 0.90 1.91 -20.36
CA TYR A 175 1.01 0.48 -20.07
C TYR A 175 1.44 0.20 -18.62
N SER A 176 1.59 1.23 -17.81
CA SER A 176 1.87 1.12 -16.38
C SER A 176 0.93 2.02 -15.59
N GLY A 177 0.40 1.55 -14.47
CA GLY A 177 -0.49 2.35 -13.64
C GLY A 177 -1.47 1.56 -12.78
N LEU A 178 -2.58 2.24 -12.49
CA LEU A 178 -3.70 1.75 -11.68
C LEU A 178 -4.96 1.76 -12.53
N SER A 179 -5.73 0.68 -12.50
CA SER A 179 -7.06 0.65 -13.08
C SER A 179 -8.08 -0.04 -12.21
N VAL A 180 -9.33 0.37 -12.34
CA VAL A 180 -10.47 -0.33 -11.75
C VAL A 180 -11.49 -0.61 -12.83
N ASP A 181 -11.91 -1.88 -12.94
CA ASP A 181 -12.99 -2.29 -13.85
C ASP A 181 -13.94 -3.30 -13.17
N ALA A 182 -15.15 -3.42 -13.71
CA ALA A 182 -16.19 -4.24 -13.11
C ALA A 182 -15.92 -5.77 -13.14
N ARG A 183 -14.99 -6.25 -13.97
CA ARG A 183 -14.64 -7.67 -14.08
C ARG A 183 -13.46 -8.05 -13.19
N SER A 184 -12.42 -7.22 -13.15
CA SER A 184 -11.19 -7.55 -12.40
C SER A 184 -11.04 -6.82 -11.07
N GLY A 185 -11.85 -5.80 -10.79
CA GLY A 185 -11.67 -4.96 -9.61
C GLY A 185 -10.46 -4.04 -9.76
N LEU A 186 -9.68 -3.85 -8.69
CA LEU A 186 -8.47 -3.03 -8.72
C LEU A 186 -7.30 -3.82 -9.32
N GLU A 187 -6.74 -3.30 -10.40
CA GLU A 187 -5.56 -3.80 -11.08
C GLU A 187 -4.40 -2.80 -10.94
N LEU A 188 -3.24 -3.34 -10.54
CA LEU A 188 -1.94 -2.67 -10.64
C LEU A 188 -1.16 -3.37 -11.76
N PHE A 189 -0.68 -2.61 -12.75
CA PHE A 189 -0.03 -3.20 -13.93
C PHE A 189 1.22 -2.41 -14.33
N THR A 190 2.20 -3.12 -14.90
CA THR A 190 3.44 -2.57 -15.46
C THR A 190 3.92 -3.44 -16.62
N ASN A 191 4.51 -2.83 -17.64
CA ASN A 191 5.11 -3.50 -18.81
C ASN A 191 6.63 -3.70 -18.70
N LEU A 192 7.29 -3.03 -17.74
CA LEU A 192 8.74 -2.99 -17.59
C LEU A 192 9.09 -3.16 -16.11
N GLY A 193 9.33 -4.40 -15.69
CA GLY A 193 9.84 -4.74 -14.36
C GLY A 193 8.85 -5.48 -13.46
N SER A 194 9.19 -5.55 -12.17
CA SER A 194 8.34 -6.13 -11.14
C SER A 194 7.63 -5.04 -10.34
N MET A 195 6.44 -5.36 -9.83
CA MET A 195 5.82 -4.55 -8.79
C MET A 195 6.48 -4.89 -7.46
N GLN A 196 7.08 -3.89 -6.81
CA GLN A 196 7.68 -4.03 -5.49
C GLN A 196 6.79 -3.34 -4.46
N PHE A 197 6.51 -4.04 -3.35
CA PHE A 197 5.81 -3.49 -2.20
C PHE A 197 6.82 -3.46 -1.04
N GLU A 198 7.36 -2.28 -0.75
CA GLU A 198 8.28 -2.07 0.36
C GLU A 198 7.50 -1.50 1.55
N ALA A 199 7.37 -2.30 2.61
CA ALA A 199 6.70 -1.93 3.85
C ALA A 199 7.28 -2.74 5.01
N ASP A 200 7.28 -2.17 6.21
CA ASP A 200 7.65 -2.90 7.43
C ASP A 200 6.69 -4.08 7.69
N GLU A 201 5.41 -3.90 7.37
CA GLU A 201 4.37 -4.94 7.43
C GLU A 201 3.45 -4.86 6.19
N PHE A 202 3.15 -6.02 5.59
CA PHE A 202 2.17 -6.15 4.50
C PHE A 202 1.04 -7.09 4.94
N ASN A 203 -0.08 -6.50 5.37
CA ASN A 203 -1.19 -7.23 5.97
C ASN A 203 -2.40 -7.30 5.02
N PHE A 204 -2.99 -8.49 4.88
CA PHE A 204 -4.22 -8.69 4.14
C PHE A 204 -5.40 -8.77 5.11
N ALA A 205 -6.24 -7.74 5.13
CA ALA A 205 -7.43 -7.72 5.99
C ALA A 205 -8.49 -8.69 5.46
N GLY A 206 -8.95 -9.61 6.31
CA GLY A 206 -9.83 -10.72 5.93
C GLY A 206 -9.02 -12.00 5.69
N ASN A 207 -9.32 -13.05 6.45
CA ASN A 207 -8.52 -14.26 6.70
C ASN A 207 -8.12 -15.15 5.48
N GLN A 208 -8.06 -14.62 4.25
CA GLN A 208 -7.83 -15.40 3.03
C GLN A 208 -7.06 -14.58 1.99
N VAL A 209 -5.85 -15.01 1.66
CA VAL A 209 -5.12 -14.58 0.46
C VAL A 209 -5.23 -15.71 -0.56
N ASN A 210 -6.15 -15.59 -1.52
CA ASN A 210 -6.31 -16.60 -2.57
C ASN A 210 -5.31 -16.34 -3.70
N MET A 211 -4.11 -16.92 -3.59
CA MET A 211 -3.08 -16.85 -4.61
C MET A 211 -2.95 -18.19 -5.34
N PRO A 212 -3.11 -18.26 -6.67
CA PRO A 212 -2.97 -19.50 -7.44
C PRO A 212 -1.52 -19.99 -7.56
N ALA A 213 -0.53 -19.26 -7.03
CA ALA A 213 0.79 -19.76 -6.65
C ALA A 213 1.57 -18.60 -5.99
N LEU A 214 1.98 -18.73 -4.73
CA LEU A 214 2.99 -17.84 -4.16
C LEU A 214 4.37 -18.38 -4.50
N ARG A 215 5.10 -17.70 -5.40
CA ARG A 215 6.48 -18.05 -5.73
C ARG A 215 7.48 -17.26 -4.88
N ILE A 216 8.21 -17.95 -4.01
CA ILE A 216 9.32 -17.39 -3.24
C ILE A 216 10.62 -17.71 -3.98
N ASN A 217 11.36 -16.68 -4.39
CA ASN A 217 12.69 -16.76 -5.01
C ASN A 217 12.78 -17.67 -6.26
N ASN A 218 11.72 -17.76 -7.06
CA ASN A 218 11.64 -18.61 -8.26
C ASN A 218 11.86 -20.13 -8.05
N ALA A 219 12.05 -20.59 -6.81
CA ALA A 219 12.34 -21.98 -6.49
C ALA A 219 11.21 -22.67 -5.71
N TYR A 220 10.39 -21.91 -4.97
CA TYR A 220 9.37 -22.45 -4.09
C TYR A 220 8.00 -21.89 -4.46
N SER A 221 7.07 -22.73 -4.91
CA SER A 221 5.65 -22.34 -5.06
C SER A 221 4.85 -22.95 -3.92
N LEU A 222 4.14 -22.14 -3.14
CA LEU A 222 3.12 -22.69 -2.24
C LEU A 222 2.03 -23.39 -3.09
N PRO A 223 1.55 -24.56 -2.67
CA PRO A 223 0.51 -25.31 -3.38
C PRO A 223 -0.83 -24.58 -3.31
N THR A 224 -1.64 -24.73 -4.35
CA THR A 224 -2.92 -24.02 -4.53
C THR A 224 -4.07 -24.61 -3.75
N THR A 225 -3.90 -25.80 -3.18
CA THR A 225 -4.87 -26.46 -2.32
C THR A 225 -4.49 -26.24 -0.86
N VAL A 226 -5.46 -26.15 0.04
CA VAL A 226 -5.19 -26.14 1.48
C VAL A 226 -4.84 -27.57 1.91
N GLY A 227 -3.80 -27.71 2.74
CA GLY A 227 -3.41 -29.00 3.32
C GLY A 227 -4.49 -29.55 4.24
N LYS A 228 -4.67 -30.86 4.25
CA LYS A 228 -5.54 -31.52 5.22
C LYS A 228 -4.87 -31.56 6.60
N PRO A 229 -5.64 -31.67 7.69
CA PRO A 229 -5.05 -31.95 9.01
C PRO A 229 -4.14 -33.17 8.94
N GLY A 230 -2.87 -33.01 9.33
CA GLY A 230 -1.84 -34.06 9.29
C GLY A 230 -0.94 -34.04 8.04
N GLU A 231 -1.21 -33.19 7.05
CA GLU A 231 -0.28 -32.95 5.94
C GLU A 231 0.72 -31.85 6.31
N PHE A 232 1.97 -31.99 5.85
CA PHE A 232 2.98 -30.95 5.93
C PHE A 232 3.42 -30.52 4.54
N LEU A 233 3.97 -29.32 4.45
CA LEU A 233 4.51 -28.81 3.21
C LEU A 233 5.96 -29.28 3.05
N ASN A 234 6.23 -30.11 2.04
CA ASN A 234 7.57 -30.64 1.80
C ASN A 234 8.51 -29.59 1.16
N SER A 235 9.79 -29.95 0.97
CA SER A 235 10.79 -29.08 0.33
C SER A 235 10.49 -28.78 -1.15
N ASN A 236 9.57 -29.51 -1.77
CA ASN A 236 9.12 -29.31 -3.15
C ASN A 236 7.82 -28.48 -3.23
N GLY A 237 7.31 -27.97 -2.10
CA GLY A 237 6.07 -27.18 -2.07
C GLY A 237 4.80 -27.99 -2.34
N LEU A 238 4.80 -29.30 -2.03
CA LEU A 238 3.62 -30.16 -2.10
C LEU A 238 3.15 -30.50 -0.67
N TRP A 239 1.83 -30.61 -0.50
CA TRP A 239 1.27 -31.23 0.69
C TRP A 239 1.58 -32.71 0.64
N GLU A 240 2.39 -33.17 1.58
CA GLU A 240 2.65 -34.58 1.76
C GLU A 240 1.95 -35.04 3.02
N THR A 241 1.20 -36.13 2.84
CA THR A 241 0.98 -37.03 3.96
C THR A 241 2.29 -37.81 4.12
N PRO A 242 2.84 -37.91 5.34
CA PRO A 242 4.00 -38.77 5.57
C PRO A 242 3.66 -40.19 5.10
N GLU A 243 4.53 -40.76 4.27
CA GLU A 243 4.39 -42.12 3.75
C GLU A 243 4.31 -43.08 4.95
N GLY A 244 3.13 -43.70 5.17
CA GLY A 244 2.90 -44.58 6.32
C GLY A 244 1.63 -44.34 7.15
N GLY A 245 0.72 -43.44 6.75
CA GLY A 245 -0.71 -43.51 7.09
C GLY A 245 -1.08 -43.88 8.53
N GLY A 246 -0.60 -43.11 9.52
CA GLY A 246 -1.07 -43.17 10.91
C GLY A 246 0.02 -42.85 11.93
N GLU A 247 -0.08 -41.71 12.61
CA GLU A 247 0.63 -41.37 13.87
C GLU A 247 2.09 -41.89 13.95
N THR A 248 2.92 -41.66 12.92
CA THR A 248 4.33 -42.10 12.87
C THR A 248 5.29 -40.96 13.19
N TYR A 249 5.10 -40.33 14.35
CA TYR A 249 6.12 -39.44 14.88
C TYR A 249 6.48 -39.84 16.30
N TRP A 250 7.76 -39.69 16.59
CA TRP A 250 8.30 -39.56 17.94
C TRP A 250 7.48 -38.50 18.69
N LEU A 251 6.48 -38.94 19.46
CA LEU A 251 5.59 -38.05 20.19
C LEU A 251 6.33 -37.58 21.44
N PRO A 252 6.55 -36.27 21.62
CA PRO A 252 7.08 -35.77 22.88
C PRO A 252 6.05 -36.02 23.98
N SER A 253 6.46 -36.69 25.05
CA SER A 253 5.67 -36.91 26.26
C SER A 253 6.44 -36.34 27.44
N GLY A 254 6.26 -35.05 27.71
CA GLY A 254 7.10 -34.33 28.67
C GLY A 254 8.54 -34.23 28.18
N THR A 255 9.49 -34.81 28.90
CA THR A 255 10.91 -34.91 28.50
C THR A 255 11.23 -36.15 27.68
N ASP A 256 10.26 -37.05 27.51
CA ASP A 256 10.49 -38.35 26.87
C ASP A 256 9.99 -38.34 25.44
N ILE A 257 10.49 -39.29 24.65
CA ILE A 257 10.03 -39.53 23.30
C ILE A 257 9.31 -40.87 23.26
N TYR A 258 8.03 -40.85 22.90
CA TYR A 258 7.17 -42.02 22.82
C TYR A 258 6.92 -42.44 21.37
N PHE A 259 6.94 -43.74 21.11
CA PHE A 259 6.56 -44.30 19.82
C PHE A 259 5.50 -45.40 20.05
N SER A 260 4.34 -45.26 19.42
CA SER A 260 3.18 -46.13 19.63
C SER A 260 3.24 -47.44 18.83
N ASN A 261 4.06 -47.45 17.77
CA ASN A 261 4.22 -48.57 16.84
C ASN A 261 5.59 -49.26 17.03
N ASN A 262 6.00 -50.11 16.08
CA ASN A 262 7.29 -50.77 16.13
C ASN A 262 8.38 -49.93 15.41
N VAL A 263 9.60 -49.94 15.93
CA VAL A 263 10.75 -49.18 15.41
C VAL A 263 11.70 -50.11 14.65
N GLY A 264 11.91 -49.85 13.36
CA GLY A 264 12.91 -50.52 12.53
C GLY A 264 14.10 -49.62 12.24
N ILE A 265 15.32 -50.02 12.60
CA ILE A 265 16.57 -49.30 12.29
C ILE A 265 17.33 -50.09 11.24
N GLY A 266 17.43 -49.54 10.02
CA GLY A 266 18.09 -50.19 8.88
C GLY A 266 17.33 -51.39 8.28
N THR A 267 16.08 -51.61 8.68
CA THR A 267 15.20 -52.68 8.19
C THR A 267 13.74 -52.27 8.25
N SER A 268 12.92 -52.82 7.33
CA SER A 268 11.46 -52.76 7.37
C SER A 268 10.82 -54.06 7.89
N ASP A 269 11.58 -55.17 7.91
CA ASP A 269 11.14 -56.42 8.54
C ASP A 269 11.52 -56.40 10.02
N LEU A 270 10.50 -56.37 10.86
CA LEU A 270 10.62 -56.28 12.32
C LEU A 270 10.56 -57.66 13.00
N HIS A 271 10.26 -58.73 12.27
CA HIS A 271 10.11 -60.09 12.80
C HIS A 271 9.19 -60.19 14.04
N GLY A 272 8.19 -59.32 14.15
CA GLY A 272 7.25 -59.28 15.27
C GLY A 272 7.75 -58.58 16.54
N TYR A 273 8.95 -57.99 16.53
CA TYR A 273 9.50 -57.23 17.65
C TYR A 273 9.12 -55.74 17.59
N GLN A 274 9.02 -55.11 18.77
CA GLN A 274 8.77 -53.67 18.89
C GLN A 274 9.99 -52.80 18.50
N LEU A 275 11.20 -53.35 18.58
CA LEU A 275 12.43 -52.71 18.09
C LEU A 275 13.26 -53.75 17.33
N ALA A 276 13.54 -53.49 16.05
CA ALA A 276 14.40 -54.33 15.21
C ALA A 276 15.54 -53.49 14.62
N VAL A 277 16.78 -53.93 14.79
CA VAL A 277 17.97 -53.23 14.27
C VAL A 277 18.76 -54.16 13.37
N LYS A 278 18.84 -53.84 12.07
CA LYS A 278 19.72 -54.53 11.12
C LYS A 278 21.07 -53.82 11.09
N GLY A 279 21.85 -54.02 12.15
CA GLY A 279 23.13 -53.35 12.35
C GLY A 279 23.70 -53.58 13.73
N LYS A 280 24.73 -52.80 14.09
CA LYS A 280 25.32 -52.84 15.44
C LYS A 280 24.65 -51.79 16.32
N ILE A 281 24.44 -52.14 17.59
CA ILE A 281 24.01 -51.21 18.64
C ILE A 281 25.21 -51.01 19.58
N ILE A 282 25.48 -49.76 19.96
CA ILE A 282 26.41 -49.41 21.04
C ILE A 282 25.60 -48.75 22.16
N SER A 283 25.80 -49.21 23.40
CA SER A 283 25.10 -48.71 24.59
C SER A 283 26.00 -48.86 25.81
N GLU A 284 25.89 -47.93 26.76
CA GLU A 284 26.60 -48.04 28.04
C GLU A 284 25.98 -49.12 28.94
N GLU A 285 24.66 -49.25 28.94
CA GLU A 285 23.92 -50.25 29.72
C GLU A 285 22.63 -50.67 28.99
N VAL A 286 22.25 -51.95 29.13
CA VAL A 286 20.95 -52.47 28.70
C VAL A 286 20.35 -53.27 29.85
N VAL A 287 19.21 -52.81 30.36
CA VAL A 287 18.44 -53.52 31.39
C VAL A 287 17.37 -54.36 30.71
N ILE A 288 17.43 -55.68 30.91
CA ILE A 288 16.42 -56.62 30.43
C ILE A 288 15.58 -57.05 31.62
N GLN A 289 14.32 -56.61 31.64
CA GLN A 289 13.36 -56.98 32.67
C GLN A 289 12.04 -57.41 32.05
N PHE A 290 11.32 -58.29 32.72
CA PHE A 290 9.92 -58.52 32.38
C PHE A 290 9.14 -57.23 32.67
N TYR A 291 8.33 -56.79 31.71
CA TYR A 291 7.51 -55.58 31.82
C TYR A 291 6.68 -55.56 33.12
N ASN A 292 6.21 -56.74 33.53
CA ASN A 292 5.59 -56.96 34.83
C ASN A 292 6.63 -57.58 35.78
N ALA A 293 7.46 -56.74 36.42
CA ALA A 293 8.60 -57.13 37.24
C ALA A 293 8.28 -58.03 38.46
N TRP A 294 7.01 -58.33 38.72
CA TRP A 294 6.53 -59.16 39.83
C TRP A 294 6.80 -60.67 39.68
N GLN A 295 7.43 -61.12 38.59
CA GLN A 295 7.62 -62.54 38.27
C GLN A 295 9.09 -62.99 38.24
N TRP A 296 10.02 -62.20 38.80
CA TRP A 296 11.40 -62.66 38.93
C TRP A 296 11.50 -63.76 40.00
N PRO A 297 12.05 -64.94 39.69
CA PRO A 297 12.07 -66.05 40.62
C PRO A 297 13.21 -65.91 41.64
N ASP A 298 13.09 -64.96 42.56
CA ASP A 298 14.01 -64.80 43.69
C ASP A 298 13.68 -65.74 44.87
N PHE A 299 12.54 -66.44 44.79
CA PHE A 299 12.06 -67.36 45.82
C PHE A 299 12.92 -68.62 46.00
N VAL A 300 13.86 -68.90 45.09
CA VAL A 300 14.78 -70.05 45.23
C VAL A 300 15.85 -69.84 46.30
N PHE A 301 16.01 -68.59 46.78
CA PHE A 301 16.87 -68.23 47.90
C PHE A 301 16.11 -67.99 49.20
N ASP A 302 14.79 -68.20 49.21
CA ASP A 302 13.97 -68.12 50.42
C ASP A 302 14.28 -69.30 51.35
N GLU A 303 14.40 -69.05 52.66
CA GLU A 303 14.70 -70.07 53.67
C GLU A 303 13.64 -71.18 53.72
N THR A 304 12.42 -70.90 53.25
CA THR A 304 11.29 -71.84 53.21
C THR A 304 11.20 -72.64 51.91
N TYR A 305 12.12 -72.42 50.95
CA TYR A 305 12.12 -73.14 49.68
C TYR A 305 12.47 -74.62 49.89
N ALA A 306 11.52 -75.50 49.57
CA ALA A 306 11.70 -76.94 49.70
C ALA A 306 12.71 -77.46 48.67
N LEU A 307 13.96 -77.65 49.09
CA LEU A 307 15.00 -78.23 48.25
C LEU A 307 14.67 -79.69 47.92
N MET A 308 14.61 -80.00 46.63
CA MET A 308 14.46 -81.36 46.14
C MET A 308 15.70 -82.19 46.54
N PRO A 309 15.54 -83.38 47.14
CA PRO A 309 16.66 -84.27 47.44
C PRO A 309 17.48 -84.58 46.18
N LEU A 310 18.81 -84.65 46.31
CA LEU A 310 19.72 -84.80 45.17
C LEU A 310 19.40 -85.97 44.23
N ALA A 311 18.91 -87.09 44.77
CA ALA A 311 18.53 -88.26 43.97
C ALA A 311 17.31 -88.01 43.08
N GLU A 312 16.33 -87.24 43.57
CA GLU A 312 15.14 -86.85 42.80
C GLU A 312 15.50 -85.76 41.77
N LEU A 313 16.38 -84.84 42.16
CA LEU A 313 16.90 -83.80 41.28
C LEU A 313 17.64 -84.39 40.08
N GLU A 314 18.50 -85.39 40.31
CA GLU A 314 19.24 -86.09 39.26
C GLU A 314 18.30 -86.78 38.27
N GLN A 315 17.28 -87.48 38.76
CA GLN A 315 16.22 -88.05 37.90
C GLN A 315 15.47 -86.97 37.12
N PHE A 316 15.15 -85.85 37.76
CA PHE A 316 14.44 -84.74 37.13
C PHE A 316 15.27 -84.13 35.98
N ILE A 317 16.56 -83.88 36.20
CA ILE A 317 17.48 -83.36 35.18
C ILE A 317 17.64 -84.35 34.03
N HIS A 318 17.75 -85.65 34.32
CA HIS A 318 17.88 -86.68 33.29
C HIS A 318 16.67 -86.72 32.36
N SER A 319 15.45 -86.59 32.93
CA SER A 319 14.19 -86.64 32.18
C SER A 319 13.83 -85.31 31.49
N ASN A 320 14.00 -84.18 32.17
CA ASN A 320 13.49 -82.87 31.70
C ASN A 320 14.58 -81.97 31.09
N LYS A 321 15.86 -82.34 31.26
CA LYS A 321 17.02 -81.59 30.74
C LYS A 321 17.04 -80.12 31.20
N HIS A 322 16.56 -79.84 32.40
CA HIS A 322 16.67 -78.55 33.11
C HIS A 322 16.48 -78.76 34.62
N LEU A 323 16.83 -77.76 35.43
CA LEU A 323 16.61 -77.77 36.88
C LEU A 323 15.12 -77.56 37.23
N PRO A 324 14.61 -78.11 38.36
CA PRO A 324 13.29 -77.80 38.89
C PRO A 324 13.19 -76.31 39.23
N GLY A 325 12.05 -75.70 38.94
CA GLY A 325 11.86 -74.26 39.03
C GLY A 325 11.14 -73.72 37.80
N PRO A 326 11.08 -72.39 37.60
CA PRO A 326 10.39 -71.80 36.46
C PRO A 326 10.92 -72.40 35.16
N ARG A 327 10.00 -72.90 34.33
CA ARG A 327 10.33 -73.53 33.07
C ARG A 327 10.97 -72.49 32.14
N TRP A 328 12.28 -72.52 31.99
CA TRP A 328 13.00 -71.77 30.95
C TRP A 328 12.80 -72.34 29.53
N ARG A 329 11.91 -73.33 29.35
CA ARG A 329 11.62 -73.90 28.02
C ARG A 329 10.44 -73.19 27.34
N GLN A 330 10.80 -72.43 26.31
CA GLN A 330 10.04 -72.23 25.07
C GLN A 330 8.66 -71.55 25.19
N SER A 331 8.52 -70.63 26.13
CA SER A 331 7.64 -69.48 25.93
C SER A 331 8.55 -68.28 25.76
N ALA A 332 8.34 -67.50 24.71
CA ALA A 332 9.15 -66.34 24.37
C ALA A 332 9.51 -65.48 25.59
N ILE A 333 10.65 -64.77 25.47
CA ILE A 333 11.12 -63.62 26.29
C ILE A 333 12.23 -63.96 27.29
N GLY A 334 13.42 -63.38 27.06
CA GLY A 334 14.38 -63.07 28.13
C GLY A 334 15.84 -63.54 28.01
N VAL A 335 16.26 -64.22 26.94
CA VAL A 335 17.69 -64.52 26.73
C VAL A 335 18.22 -63.62 25.63
N LEU A 336 19.15 -62.72 25.98
CA LEU A 336 20.01 -62.05 25.00
C LEU A 336 20.82 -63.14 24.29
N HIS A 337 20.36 -63.61 23.13
CA HIS A 337 21.15 -64.48 22.27
C HIS A 337 22.22 -63.61 21.61
N ILE A 338 23.34 -63.43 22.30
CA ILE A 338 24.58 -62.99 21.66
C ILE A 338 25.10 -64.21 20.92
N SER A 339 24.85 -64.28 19.62
CA SER A 339 25.47 -65.27 18.73
C SER A 339 26.96 -65.00 18.57
#